data_AF-A0A060QJE1-F1
#
_entry.id   AF-A0A060QJE1-F1
#
_cell.length_a   1.000
_cell.length_b   1.000
_cell.length_c   1.000
_cell.angle_alpha   90.00
_cell.angle_beta   90.00
_cell.angle_gamma   90.00
#
_symmetry.space_group_name_H-M   'P 1'
#
loop_
_entity.id
_entity.type
_entity.pdbx_description
1 polymer ?
#
loop_
_entity_poly.entity_id
_entity_poly.type
_entity_poly.pdbx_seq_one_letter_code
_entity_poly.pdbx_strand_id
1 'polypeptide(L)'
;MTDRTRADLHQETTDRIIAELEKGYAPWVQPWTNTMTSGSLPRNATTESRYSGINVILLWIAGQTGGFSAQRWLTYRQAEKLGANVRKGEKGTTVFYANRFVPKSQAERDDPKTIAFLKRYTVFNSAP
;
A
#
# COMPACT_ATOMS: atom_id res chain seq x y z
N MET A 1 16.72 -23.64 -0.68
CA MET A 1 16.34 -23.37 0.73
C MET A 1 15.86 -21.92 0.85
N THR A 2 14.72 -21.57 0.23
CA THR A 2 14.27 -20.16 0.06
C THR A 2 12.74 -20.01 -0.01
N ASP A 3 11.98 -21.07 0.25
CA ASP A 3 10.51 -21.08 0.04
C ASP A 3 9.72 -20.69 1.30
N ARG A 4 10.27 -21.00 2.49
CA ARG A 4 9.56 -20.84 3.78
C ARG A 4 9.27 -19.38 4.13
N THR A 5 10.22 -18.48 3.88
CA THR A 5 10.12 -17.06 4.28
C THR A 5 9.08 -16.27 3.49
N ARG A 6 8.74 -16.72 2.26
CA ARG A 6 7.78 -16.04 1.39
C ARG A 6 6.36 -16.50 1.70
N ALA A 7 6.17 -17.80 1.94
CA ALA A 7 4.92 -18.36 2.43
C ALA A 7 4.50 -17.69 3.76
N ASP A 8 5.44 -17.52 4.69
CA ASP A 8 5.17 -16.91 6.01
C ASP A 8 4.59 -15.48 5.91
N LEU A 9 5.11 -14.63 5.01
CA LEU A 9 4.63 -13.24 4.85
C LEU A 9 3.26 -13.14 4.18
N HIS A 10 2.98 -14.04 3.22
CA HIS A 10 1.67 -14.13 2.57
C HIS A 10 0.63 -14.68 3.55
N GLN A 11 1.01 -15.66 4.37
CA GLN A 11 0.16 -16.25 5.39
C GLN A 11 -0.17 -15.23 6.48
N GLU A 12 0.83 -14.54 7.05
CA GLU A 12 0.60 -13.48 8.07
C GLU A 12 -0.36 -12.39 7.58
N THR A 13 -0.22 -11.99 6.31
CA THR A 13 -1.09 -10.95 5.73
C THR A 13 -2.51 -11.47 5.52
N THR A 14 -2.66 -12.72 5.07
CA THR A 14 -3.96 -13.36 4.84
C THR A 14 -4.67 -13.62 6.17
N ASP A 15 -3.96 -14.15 7.16
CA ASP A 15 -4.47 -14.41 8.51
C ASP A 15 -4.93 -13.11 9.17
N ARG A 16 -4.20 -12.01 8.97
CA ARG A 16 -4.60 -10.70 9.47
C ARG A 16 -5.85 -10.16 8.77
N ILE A 17 -6.02 -10.41 7.47
CA ILE A 17 -7.24 -10.03 6.74
C ILE A 17 -8.43 -10.89 7.20
N ILE A 18 -8.22 -12.21 7.36
CA ILE A 18 -9.24 -13.16 7.84
C ILE A 18 -9.67 -12.83 9.27
N ALA A 19 -8.74 -12.59 10.19
CA ALA A 19 -9.03 -12.28 11.57
C ALA A 19 -9.85 -10.98 11.74
N GLU A 20 -9.68 -10.00 10.84
CA GLU A 20 -10.51 -8.79 10.84
C GLU A 20 -11.92 -9.08 10.28
N LEU A 21 -12.05 -9.97 9.30
CA LEU A 21 -13.35 -10.42 8.76
C LEU A 21 -14.16 -11.24 9.77
N GLU A 22 -13.51 -12.14 10.53
CA GLU A 22 -14.14 -12.99 11.54
C GLU A 22 -14.68 -12.19 12.75
N LYS A 23 -14.12 -11.02 13.02
CA LYS A 23 -14.64 -10.07 14.03
C LYS A 23 -15.94 -9.37 13.56
N GLY A 24 -16.45 -9.68 12.38
CA GLY A 24 -17.66 -9.10 11.80
C GLY A 24 -17.45 -7.78 11.07
N TYR A 25 -16.19 -7.36 10.86
CA TYR A 25 -15.83 -6.11 10.19
C TYR A 25 -15.26 -6.40 8.81
N ALA A 26 -16.03 -6.10 7.76
CA ALA A 26 -15.49 -6.06 6.40
C ALA A 26 -14.77 -4.71 6.19
N PRO A 27 -13.45 -4.69 5.91
CA PRO A 27 -12.69 -3.44 5.73
C PRO A 27 -13.20 -2.54 4.59
N TRP A 28 -13.93 -3.14 3.65
CA TRP A 28 -14.58 -2.47 2.52
C TRP A 28 -16.03 -2.04 2.80
N VAL A 29 -16.57 -2.30 3.99
CA VAL A 29 -17.93 -1.93 4.41
C VAL A 29 -17.86 -0.97 5.59
N GLN A 30 -17.56 0.31 5.33
CA GLN A 30 -17.98 1.43 6.18
C GLN A 30 -18.14 2.72 5.35
N PRO A 31 -19.00 3.67 5.78
CA PRO A 31 -19.74 4.58 4.90
C PRO A 31 -19.01 5.91 4.70
N TRP A 32 -18.38 6.10 3.55
CA TRP A 32 -17.60 7.29 3.20
C TRP A 32 -18.49 8.49 2.81
N THR A 33 -19.66 8.63 3.44
CA THR A 33 -20.58 9.76 3.24
C THR A 33 -20.67 10.58 4.52
N ASN A 34 -19.54 11.13 4.97
CA ASN A 34 -19.47 12.55 5.32
C ASN A 34 -18.07 12.90 5.81
N THR A 35 -17.57 14.03 5.31
CA THR A 35 -16.59 14.88 6.02
C THR A 35 -15.24 14.26 6.37
N MET A 36 -14.36 13.97 5.41
CA MET A 36 -12.91 13.98 5.67
C MET A 36 -12.15 14.42 4.41
N THR A 37 -11.66 15.66 4.44
CA THR A 37 -10.68 16.28 3.52
C THR A 37 -10.92 16.09 2.00
N SER A 38 -11.83 16.91 1.47
CA SER A 38 -11.89 17.29 0.05
C SER A 38 -12.00 16.15 -0.98
N GLY A 39 -12.62 15.01 -0.66
CA GLY A 39 -13.02 13.99 -1.65
C GLY A 39 -11.91 13.50 -2.60
N SER A 40 -10.64 13.72 -2.27
CA SER A 40 -9.53 13.52 -3.20
C SER A 40 -8.86 12.19 -2.90
N LEU A 41 -8.67 11.39 -3.96
CA LEU A 41 -8.01 10.10 -3.88
C LEU A 41 -6.54 10.29 -3.44
N PRO A 42 -6.03 9.42 -2.54
CA PRO A 42 -4.61 9.41 -2.18
C PRO A 42 -3.73 9.25 -3.42
N ARG A 43 -2.61 9.97 -3.47
CA ARG A 43 -1.67 9.95 -4.59
C ARG A 43 -0.24 9.80 -4.14
N ASN A 44 0.59 9.19 -4.99
CA ASN A 44 2.02 9.20 -4.78
C ASN A 44 2.56 10.63 -4.99
N ALA A 45 3.34 11.16 -4.06
CA ALA A 45 3.83 12.54 -4.13
C ALA A 45 4.89 12.75 -5.23
N THR A 46 5.57 11.68 -5.66
CA THR A 46 6.60 11.74 -6.70
C THR A 46 6.04 11.48 -8.09
N THR A 47 5.18 10.47 -8.25
CA THR A 47 4.66 10.06 -9.58
C THR A 47 3.27 10.61 -9.90
N GLU A 48 2.64 11.31 -8.94
CA GLU A 48 1.26 11.82 -8.97
C GLU A 48 0.16 10.77 -9.23
N SER A 49 0.56 9.50 -9.31
CA SER A 49 -0.32 8.38 -9.59
C SER A 49 -1.26 8.14 -8.41
N ARG A 50 -2.54 7.88 -8.71
CA ARG A 50 -3.56 7.60 -7.69
C ARG A 50 -3.36 6.19 -7.13
N TYR A 51 -3.49 6.03 -5.83
CA TYR A 51 -3.62 4.71 -5.23
C TYR A 51 -4.99 4.12 -5.56
N SER A 52 -5.07 2.79 -5.57
CA SER A 52 -6.29 2.04 -5.89
C SER A 52 -6.53 0.91 -4.90
N GLY A 53 -7.77 0.42 -4.88
CA GLY A 53 -8.19 -0.70 -4.03
C GLY A 53 -7.99 -0.42 -2.54
N ILE A 54 -7.53 -1.44 -1.81
CA ILE A 54 -7.36 -1.39 -0.35
C ILE A 54 -6.42 -0.27 0.11
N ASN A 55 -5.46 0.14 -0.72
CA ASN A 55 -4.54 1.23 -0.37
C ASN A 55 -5.25 2.56 -0.18
N VAL A 56 -6.37 2.80 -0.89
CA VAL A 56 -7.14 4.03 -0.72
C VAL A 56 -7.69 4.10 0.70
N ILE A 57 -8.27 2.99 1.17
CA ILE A 57 -8.83 2.86 2.52
C ILE A 57 -7.73 3.01 3.58
N LEU A 58 -6.64 2.25 3.44
CA LEU A 58 -5.52 2.29 4.39
C LEU A 58 -4.93 3.69 4.53
N LEU A 59 -4.77 4.41 3.42
CA LEU A 59 -4.20 5.75 3.40
C LEU A 59 -5.18 6.80 3.94
N TRP A 60 -6.48 6.65 3.68
CA TRP A 60 -7.46 7.54 4.29
C TRP A 60 -7.54 7.36 5.81
N ILE A 61 -7.55 6.13 6.32
CA ILE A 61 -7.50 5.84 7.77
C ILE A 61 -6.22 6.43 8.37
N ALA A 62 -5.07 6.24 7.73
CA ALA A 62 -3.81 6.80 8.19
C ALA A 62 -3.80 8.34 8.15
N GLY A 63 -4.40 8.93 7.11
CA GLY A 63 -4.60 10.37 6.97
C GLY A 63 -5.39 10.95 8.14
N GLN A 64 -6.51 10.32 8.48
CA GLN A 64 -7.38 10.74 9.57
C GLN A 64 -6.74 10.56 10.95
N THR A 65 -6.16 9.38 11.21
CA THR A 65 -5.53 9.09 12.51
C THR A 65 -4.26 9.90 12.75
N GLY A 66 -3.51 10.21 11.70
CA GLY A 66 -2.34 11.08 11.77
C GLY A 66 -2.65 12.58 11.71
N GLY A 67 -3.91 12.98 11.52
CA GLY A 67 -4.30 14.39 11.41
C GLY A 67 -3.73 15.09 10.17
N PHE A 68 -3.42 14.33 9.10
CA PHE A 68 -2.80 14.88 7.90
C PHE A 68 -3.83 15.56 7.00
N SER A 69 -3.52 16.79 6.58
CA SER A 69 -4.36 17.55 5.63
C SER A 69 -4.10 17.20 4.16
N ALA A 70 -2.92 16.63 3.86
CA ALA A 70 -2.51 16.27 2.51
C ALA A 70 -2.81 14.79 2.20
N GLN A 71 -3.37 14.52 1.02
CA GLN A 71 -3.58 13.16 0.49
C GLN A 71 -2.41 12.68 -0.39
N ARG A 72 -1.20 13.18 -0.09
CA ARG A 72 0.04 12.87 -0.84
C ARG A 72 0.97 12.02 0.02
N TRP A 73 1.43 10.92 -0.57
CA TRP A 73 2.17 9.89 0.14
C TRP A 73 3.41 9.48 -0.63
N LEU A 74 4.53 9.24 0.05
CA LEU A 74 5.79 8.83 -0.58
C LEU A 74 6.60 7.87 0.28
N THR A 75 7.42 7.05 -0.33
CA THR A 75 8.36 6.18 0.38
C THR A 75 9.53 6.98 0.94
N TYR A 76 10.23 6.45 1.95
CA TYR A 76 11.43 7.08 2.50
C TYR A 76 12.49 7.40 1.41
N ARG A 77 12.74 6.43 0.52
CA ARG A 77 13.68 6.61 -0.60
C ARG A 77 13.23 7.68 -1.59
N GLN A 78 11.93 7.90 -1.74
CA GLN A 78 11.42 9.00 -2.56
C GLN A 78 11.65 10.34 -1.87
N ALA A 79 11.46 10.42 -0.54
CA ALA A 79 11.73 11.64 0.22
C ALA A 79 13.21 12.02 0.13
N GLU A 80 14.11 11.06 0.37
CA GLU A 80 15.56 11.24 0.29
C GLU A 80 16.00 11.74 -1.10
N LYS A 81 15.45 11.18 -2.18
CA LYS A 81 15.72 11.63 -3.56
C LYS A 81 15.26 13.06 -3.84
N LEU A 82 14.26 13.55 -3.11
CA LEU A 82 13.78 14.92 -3.20
C LEU A 82 14.52 15.87 -2.25
N GLY A 83 15.57 15.39 -1.56
CA GLY A 83 16.29 16.17 -0.55
C GLY A 83 15.50 16.38 0.74
N ALA A 84 14.39 15.67 0.92
CA ALA A 84 13.55 15.73 2.11
C ALA A 84 13.87 14.58 3.07
N ASN A 85 13.60 14.78 4.35
CA ASN A 85 13.77 13.76 5.39
C ASN A 85 12.46 13.52 6.13
N VAL A 86 12.17 12.25 6.40
CA VAL A 86 11.06 11.85 7.28
C VAL A 86 11.41 12.24 8.72
N ARG A 87 10.45 12.79 9.46
CA ARG A 87 10.67 13.23 10.84
C ARG A 87 11.01 12.04 11.73
N LYS A 88 11.95 12.21 12.66
CA LYS A 88 12.33 11.16 13.60
C LYS A 88 11.12 10.79 14.47
N GLY A 89 10.80 9.50 14.52
CA GLY A 89 9.66 8.98 15.27
C GLY A 89 8.35 8.89 14.48
N GLU A 90 8.34 9.36 13.23
CA GLU A 90 7.16 9.25 12.38
C GLU A 90 6.91 7.79 11.97
N LYS A 91 5.64 7.36 12.09
CA LYS A 91 5.22 6.00 11.77
C LYS A 91 4.73 5.94 10.34
N GLY A 92 5.43 5.15 9.52
CA GLY A 92 5.01 4.92 8.14
C GLY A 92 3.75 4.06 8.04
N THR A 93 2.97 4.30 6.99
CA THR A 93 1.77 3.53 6.64
C THR A 93 2.12 2.44 5.64
N THR A 94 1.58 1.24 5.84
CA THR A 94 1.81 0.12 4.92
C THR A 94 0.84 0.15 3.75
N VAL A 95 1.37 0.03 2.53
CA VAL A 95 0.60 -0.12 1.29
C VAL A 95 1.09 -1.33 0.50
N PHE A 96 0.24 -1.82 -0.40
CA PHE A 96 0.46 -3.04 -1.16
C PHE A 96 0.48 -2.79 -2.66
N TYR A 97 1.42 -3.39 -3.37
CA TYR A 97 1.49 -3.35 -4.83
C TYR A 97 1.42 -4.77 -5.37
N ALA A 98 0.32 -5.06 -6.07
CA ALA A 98 0.14 -6.33 -6.77
C ALA A 98 0.38 -6.13 -8.26
N ASN A 99 1.16 -7.00 -8.88
CA ASN A 99 1.29 -7.05 -10.34
C ASN A 99 1.71 -8.46 -10.79
N ARG A 100 1.74 -8.70 -12.09
CA ARG A 100 2.21 -9.94 -12.71
C ARG A 100 3.49 -9.64 -13.51
N PHE A 101 4.36 -10.63 -13.63
CA PHE A 101 5.52 -10.56 -14.53
C PHE A 101 5.71 -11.88 -15.24
N VAL A 102 6.33 -11.83 -16.43
CA VAL A 102 6.75 -13.02 -17.17
C VAL A 102 8.21 -13.32 -16.78
N PRO A 103 8.51 -14.51 -16.21
CA PRO A 103 9.89 -14.91 -15.96
C PRO A 103 10.68 -14.99 -17.27
N LYS A 104 11.96 -14.60 -17.26
CA LYS A 104 12.83 -14.68 -18.45
C LYS A 104 12.85 -16.09 -19.08
N SER A 105 12.79 -17.14 -18.24
CA SER A 105 12.73 -18.54 -18.68
C SER A 105 11.46 -18.94 -19.43
N GLN A 106 10.41 -18.10 -19.38
CA GLN A 106 9.16 -18.30 -20.12
C GLN A 106 8.98 -17.31 -21.26
N ALA A 107 9.82 -16.27 -21.37
CA ALA A 107 9.65 -15.21 -22.35
C ALA A 107 9.81 -15.69 -23.81
N GLU A 108 10.51 -16.81 -24.03
CA GLU A 108 10.76 -17.40 -25.36
C GLU A 108 9.83 -18.58 -25.69
N ARG A 109 8.79 -18.82 -24.87
CA ARG A 109 7.78 -19.86 -25.14
C ARG A 109 6.60 -19.28 -25.91
N ASP A 110 5.98 -20.08 -26.77
CA ASP A 110 4.74 -19.70 -27.48
C ASP A 110 3.56 -19.39 -26.54
N ASP A 111 3.55 -19.95 -25.32
CA ASP A 111 2.59 -19.63 -24.26
C ASP A 111 3.31 -19.24 -22.94
N PRO A 112 3.69 -17.96 -22.78
CA PRO A 112 4.44 -17.49 -21.62
C PRO A 112 3.56 -17.37 -20.38
N LYS A 113 3.79 -18.20 -19.36
CA LYS A 113 3.05 -18.10 -18.10
C LYS A 113 3.51 -16.88 -17.29
N THR A 114 2.53 -16.12 -16.83
CA THR A 114 2.74 -14.99 -15.92
C THR A 114 2.72 -15.44 -14.46
N ILE A 115 3.63 -14.92 -13.64
CA ILE A 115 3.64 -15.12 -12.19
C ILE A 115 3.14 -13.85 -11.51
N ALA A 116 2.12 -13.98 -10.65
CA ALA A 116 1.63 -12.88 -9.81
C ALA A 116 2.56 -12.65 -8.61
N PHE A 117 2.70 -11.40 -8.19
CA PHE A 117 3.39 -11.04 -6.97
C PHE A 117 2.64 -9.93 -6.21
N LEU A 118 2.87 -9.89 -4.90
CA LEU A 118 2.47 -8.82 -4.01
C LEU A 118 3.73 -8.28 -3.33
N LYS A 119 3.89 -6.96 -3.33
CA LYS A 119 4.96 -6.25 -2.61
C LYS A 119 4.35 -5.35 -1.55
N ARG A 120 4.97 -5.32 -0.39
CA ARG A 120 4.66 -4.41 0.70
C ARG A 120 5.58 -3.19 0.61
N TYR A 121 5.04 -2.01 0.81
CA TYR A 121 5.79 -0.76 0.88
C TYR A 121 5.36 0.03 2.12
N THR A 122 6.30 0.80 2.67
CA THR A 122 6.03 1.76 3.73
C THR A 122 6.09 3.17 3.15
N VAL A 123 5.01 3.93 3.32
CA VAL A 123 4.87 5.31 2.84
C VAL A 123 4.60 6.27 4.00
N PHE A 124 5.00 7.51 3.80
CA PHE A 124 4.86 8.63 4.74
C PHE A 124 4.03 9.71 4.08
N ASN A 125 3.34 10.51 4.88
CA ASN A 125 2.57 11.62 4.36
C ASN A 125 3.51 12.78 3.98
N SER A 126 3.15 13.56 2.96
CA SER A 126 3.94 14.71 2.53
C SER A 126 3.51 16.03 3.19
N ALA A 127 2.67 15.99 4.22
CA ALA A 127 2.23 17.18 4.94
C ALA A 127 3.44 17.90 5.59
N PRO A 128 3.45 19.24 5.59
CA PRO A 128 4.53 20.04 6.14
C PRO A 128 4.60 20.03 7.67
#